data_AF-A0AAV3QYT2-F1
#
_entry.id   AF-A0AAV3QYT2-F1
#
_cell.length_a   1.000
_cell.length_b   1.000
_cell.length_c   1.000
_cell.angle_alpha   90.00
_cell.angle_beta   90.00
_cell.angle_gamma   90.00
#
_symmetry.space_group_name_H-M   'P 1'
#
loop_
_entity.id
_entity.type
_entity.pdbx_description
1 polymer ?
#
loop_
_entity_poly.entity_id
_entity_poly.type
_entity_poly.pdbx_seq_one_letter_code
_entity_poly.pdbx_strand_id
1 'polypeptide(L)' 'MCTDFMNLNKTRPRDYYPLPCLGRLVDGSAGHEVFDFLNASLGYHQILLEGEDQEKTAFITEYGLYCRRSCLLV' A
#
# COMPACT_ATOMS: atom_id res chain seq x y z
N MET A 1 -11.37 -2.48 -10.70
CA MET A 1 -11.15 -1.13 -11.27
C MET A 1 -9.70 -0.74 -11.07
N CYS A 2 -9.04 -0.23 -12.11
CA CYS A 2 -7.70 0.35 -12.00
C CYS A 2 -7.84 1.86 -12.20
N THR A 3 -7.40 2.65 -11.24
CA THR A 3 -7.50 4.11 -11.26
C THR A 3 -6.09 4.68 -11.39
N ASP A 4 -5.89 5.64 -12.30
CA ASP A 4 -4.58 6.26 -12.48
C ASP A 4 -4.29 7.27 -11.36
N PHE A 5 -3.33 6.94 -10.50
CA PHE A 5 -2.86 7.78 -9.39
C PHE A 5 -1.47 8.36 -9.64
N MET A 6 -0.92 8.29 -10.85
CA MET A 6 0.46 8.72 -11.12
C MET A 6 0.72 10.17 -10.71
N ASN A 7 -0.22 11.07 -11.01
CA ASN A 7 -0.10 12.47 -10.63
C ASN A 7 -0.25 12.68 -9.13
N LEU A 8 -1.16 11.93 -8.47
CA LEU A 8 -1.32 11.96 -7.02
C LEU A 8 -0.03 11.52 -6.32
N ASN A 9 0.57 10.41 -6.76
CA ASN A 9 1.81 9.87 -6.18
C ASN A 9 3.01 10.82 -6.34
N LYS A 10 3.05 11.65 -7.39
CA LYS A 10 4.11 12.67 -7.56
C LYS A 10 4.01 13.83 -6.58
N THR A 11 2.81 14.16 -6.13
CA THR A 11 2.57 15.29 -5.21
C THR A 11 2.75 14.92 -3.75
N ARG A 12 2.73 13.63 -3.42
CA ARG A 12 2.86 13.16 -2.04
C ARG A 12 4.33 13.22 -1.58
N PRO A 13 4.59 13.64 -0.33
CA PRO A 13 5.89 13.46 0.29
C PRO A 13 6.28 11.99 0.24
N ARG A 14 7.54 11.71 -0.09
CA ARG A 14 8.08 10.35 0.02
C ARG A 14 8.12 9.95 1.48
N ASP A 15 7.48 8.83 1.80
CA ASP A 15 7.56 8.26 3.13
C ASP A 15 8.91 7.55 3.31
N TYR A 16 9.62 7.86 4.39
CA TYR A 16 10.96 7.33 4.65
C TYR A 16 10.92 6.12 5.59
N TYR A 17 10.04 5.16 5.31
CA TYR A 17 10.06 3.90 6.04
C TYR A 17 11.24 3.06 5.54
N PRO A 18 12.25 2.75 6.39
CA PRO A 18 13.41 2.00 5.95
C PRO A 18 12.98 0.57 5.65
N LEU A 19 12.93 0.22 4.37
CA LEU A 19 12.72 -1.16 3.97
C LEU A 19 13.90 -1.99 4.47
N PRO A 20 13.66 -3.09 5.20
CA PRO A 20 14.74 -3.95 5.67
C PRO A 20 15.54 -4.49 4.48
N CYS A 21 16.87 -4.40 4.60
CA CYS A 21 17.77 -5.00 3.61
C CYS A 21 17.51 -6.50 3.53
N LEU A 22 17.37 -7.03 2.31
CA LEU A 22 17.09 -8.45 2.08
C LEU A 22 18.13 -9.35 2.76
N GLY A 23 19.42 -8.98 2.73
CA GLY A 23 20.47 -9.73 3.42
C GLY A 23 20.21 -9.87 4.92
N ARG A 24 19.76 -8.80 5.57
CA ARG A 24 19.42 -8.83 7.00
C ARG A 24 18.21 -9.73 7.31
N LEU A 25 17.28 -9.85 6.37
CA LEU A 25 16.14 -10.78 6.49
C LEU A 25 16.59 -12.23 6.33
N VAL A 26 17.50 -12.50 5.38
CA VAL A 26 18.06 -13.84 5.12
C VAL A 26 18.97 -14.30 6.25
N ASP A 27 19.81 -13.41 6.79
CA ASP A 27 20.68 -13.73 7.93
C ASP A 27 19.85 -14.00 9.20
N GLY A 28 18.75 -13.27 9.38
CA GLY A 28 17.81 -13.48 10.49
C GLY A 28 17.03 -14.78 10.39
N SER A 29 16.89 -15.35 9.20
CA SER A 29 16.24 -16.63 8.98
C SER A 29 17.22 -17.82 9.00
N ALA A 30 18.53 -17.58 8.90
CA ALA A 30 19.53 -18.64 8.94
C ALA A 30 19.39 -19.51 10.21
N GLY A 31 19.44 -20.84 10.04
CA GLY A 31 19.34 -21.81 11.13
C GLY A 31 17.91 -22.24 11.51
N HIS A 32 16.88 -21.74 10.84
CA HIS A 32 15.50 -22.24 10.98
C HIS A 32 15.21 -23.32 9.94
N GLU A 33 14.62 -24.43 10.37
CA GLU A 33 14.34 -25.60 9.51
C GLU A 33 12.99 -25.50 8.79
N VAL A 34 12.09 -24.62 9.25
CA VAL A 34 10.72 -24.46 8.73
C VAL A 34 10.39 -22.97 8.58
N PHE A 35 9.76 -22.63 7.46
CA PHE A 35 9.26 -21.29 7.16
C PHE A 35 7.81 -21.34 6.72
N ASP A 36 6.99 -20.50 7.33
CA ASP A 36 5.63 -20.22 6.85
C ASP A 36 5.61 -18.85 6.17
N PHE A 37 5.14 -18.80 4.93
CA PHE A 37 5.00 -17.56 4.18
C PHE A 37 3.59 -16.99 4.35
N LEU A 38 3.51 -15.79 4.92
CA LEU A 38 2.24 -15.07 5.00
C LEU A 38 2.05 -14.21 3.74
N ASN A 39 0.94 -14.42 3.04
CA ASN A 39 0.62 -13.60 1.87
C ASN A 39 -0.11 -12.31 2.28
N ALA A 40 0.57 -11.18 2.14
CA ALA A 40 0.01 -9.84 2.42
C ALA A 40 -0.37 -9.04 1.16
N SER A 41 -0.58 -9.70 0.01
CA SER A 41 -0.86 -9.02 -1.27
C SER A 41 -2.14 -8.17 -1.28
N LEU A 42 -3.07 -8.39 -0.35
CA LEU A 42 -4.26 -7.54 -0.13
C LEU A 42 -4.16 -6.66 1.12
N GLY A 43 -3.00 -6.60 1.78
CA GLY A 43 -2.80 -5.89 3.05
C GLY A 43 -3.19 -4.41 2.97
N TYR A 44 -2.93 -3.75 1.84
CA TYR A 44 -3.30 -2.35 1.62
C TYR A 44 -4.82 -2.11 1.71
N HIS A 45 -5.63 -3.08 1.29
CA HIS A 45 -7.10 -2.95 1.34
C HIS A 45 -7.65 -3.04 2.77
N GLN A 46 -6.84 -3.48 3.73
CA GLN A 46 -7.23 -3.60 5.14
C GLN A 46 -6.85 -2.35 5.94
N ILE A 47 -5.94 -1.52 5.43
CA ILE A 47 -5.51 -0.28 6.09
C ILE A 47 -6.50 0.82 5.73
N LEU A 48 -7.15 1.42 6.73
CA LEU A 48 -8.09 2.53 6.52
C LEU A 48 -7.36 3.83 6.22
N LEU A 49 -7.91 4.62 5.30
CA LEU A 49 -7.47 5.98 5.05
C LEU A 49 -8.13 6.92 6.05
N GLU A 50 -7.37 7.92 6.49
CA GLU A 50 -7.91 9.06 7.23
C GLU A 50 -8.93 9.83 6.38
N GLY A 51 -9.96 10.38 7.01
CA GLY A 51 -11.08 11.02 6.31
C GLY A 51 -10.65 12.06 5.28
N GLU A 52 -9.66 12.90 5.64
CA GLU A 52 -9.10 13.93 4.75
C GLU A 52 -8.36 13.36 3.53
N ASP A 53 -7.78 12.17 3.68
CA ASP A 53 -7.05 11.50 2.59
C ASP A 53 -7.97 10.67 1.69
N GLN A 54 -9.14 10.26 2.17
CA GLN A 54 -10.15 9.59 1.35
C GLN A 54 -10.59 10.49 0.19
N GLU A 55 -10.84 11.77 0.45
CA GLU A 55 -11.26 12.74 -0.57
C GLU A 55 -10.18 12.96 -1.64
N LYS A 56 -8.89 12.91 -1.26
CA LYS A 56 -7.76 13.02 -2.20
C LYS A 56 -7.63 11.80 -3.13
N THR A 57 -8.31 10.70 -2.81
CA THR A 57 -8.36 9.49 -3.64
C THR A 57 -9.65 9.36 -4.45
N ALA A 58 -10.43 10.44 -4.56
CA ALA A 58 -11.65 10.46 -5.34
C ALA A 58 -11.38 10.20 -6.83
N PHE A 59 -12.24 9.41 -7.47
CA PHE A 59 -12.20 9.16 -8.91
C PHE A 59 -13.61 9.13 -9.49
N ILE A 60 -13.70 9.52 -10.76
CA ILE A 60 -14.95 9.59 -11.50
C ILE A 60 -15.15 8.28 -12.26
N THR A 61 -16.36 7.76 -12.20
CA THR A 61 -16.85 6.66 -13.04
C THR A 61 -18.07 7.13 -13.83
N GLU A 62 -18.52 6.35 -14.81
CA GLU A 62 -19.76 6.61 -15.54
C GLU A 62 -21.00 6.71 -14.62
N TYR A 63 -20.91 6.17 -13.40
CA TYR A 63 -21.98 6.13 -12.41
C TYR A 63 -21.84 7.18 -11.30
N GLY A 64 -20.82 8.04 -11.35
CA GLY A 64 -20.60 9.10 -10.37
C GLY A 64 -19.19 9.13 -9.76
N LEU A 65 -19.05 9.94 -8.71
CA LEU A 65 -17.81 10.17 -7.97
C LEU A 65 -17.70 9.19 -6.79
N TYR A 66 -16.56 8.50 -6.69
CA TYR A 66 -16.29 7.54 -5.62
C TYR A 66 -14.98 7.85 -4.93
N CYS A 67 -14.95 7.73 -3.60
CA CYS A 67 -13.73 7.83 -2.79
C CYS A 67 -13.38 6.47 -2.19
N ARG A 68 -12.08 6.18 -2.02
CA ARG A 68 -11.62 4.94 -1.41
C ARG A 68 -11.60 5.09 0.11
N ARG A 69 -12.02 4.06 0.85
CA ARG A 69 -11.95 4.03 2.32
C ARG A 69 -10.64 3.43 2.85
N SER A 70 -9.95 2.67 2.02
CA SER A 70 -8.75 1.92 2.38
C SER A 70 -7.58 2.28 1.49
N CYS A 71 -6.36 1.98 1.93
CA CYS A 71 -5.15 2.33 1.22
C CYS A 71 -5.07 1.64 -0.15
N LEU A 72 -4.36 2.31 -1.06
CA LEU A 72 -4.04 1.84 -2.41
C LEU A 72 -2.58 1.40 -2.40
N LEU A 73 -2.19 0.46 -3.27
CA LEU A 73 -0.78 0.21 -3.54
C LEU A 73 -0.18 1.54 -4.06
N VAL A 74 0.77 2.13 -3.31
CA VAL A 74 1.49 3.34 -3.70
C VAL A 74 2.64 2.96 -4.63
#